data_AF-A0A1I8CHK0-F1
#
_entry.id   AF-A0A1I8CHK0-F1
#
_cell.length_a   1.000
_cell.length_b   1.000
_cell.length_c   1.000
_cell.angle_alpha   90.00
_cell.angle_beta   90.00
_cell.angle_gamma   90.00
#
_symmetry.space_group_name_H-M   'P 1'
#
loop_
_entity.id
_entity.type
_entity.pdbx_description
1 polymer ?
#
loop_
_entity_poly.entity_id
_entity_poly.type
_entity_poly.pdbx_seq_one_letter_code
_entity_poly.pdbx_strand_id
1 'polypeptide(L)'
;MALLAKGQLQDAVNQFQAAIDVDPNSYQAYYRKATVLLAMGRPDPALEDLGKVIALKPDFISATKQRASVYFKLCNLEKAENDFKTVSKTDKPEDSESKINLIHNVRVWIDYANKYFEKQDYVSAIPYYSKALEQCQWSAVLFRKRATCHEHTDEIQKAISDIRHLTKLQSDSREAYLEVSKLYYKIGDVESSLIQIRECLKLDPDDKACFAYYKDVKKLAKLRESLNSLVEKGKWMECLDKAKQILKFEKQNERIQLDVYKRTCKCNMKAGHSAEAIRECTEVLTNLDENDVEVIVDRAEAYILNEDYESAVNDYQAATKIDENSRPIKEGLHKAQKLLKQSKKRDYYKILAVKRNASKREVLKAYRKLAAKYHPDNFQDEAEKKVAEAKFLEIAAAKEVLSDEEKRAQYDSGTDPLDPEAQQGGHHGHPFGGGFNQHFQGGDFGGGFKFHFG
;
A
#
# COMPACT_ATOMS: atom_id res chain seq x y z
N MET A 1 -23.19 -7.51 27.00
CA MET A 1 -24.32 -6.57 27.27
C MET A 1 -25.17 -6.29 26.02
N ALA A 2 -24.58 -5.97 24.86
CA ALA A 2 -25.35 -5.66 23.63
C ALA A 2 -26.25 -6.79 23.10
N LEU A 3 -25.81 -8.06 23.17
CA LEU A 3 -26.64 -9.22 22.78
C LEU A 3 -27.84 -9.43 23.72
N LEU A 4 -27.64 -9.20 25.02
CA LEU A 4 -28.70 -9.30 26.02
C LEU A 4 -29.76 -8.20 25.82
N ALA A 5 -29.33 -6.98 25.53
CA ALA A 5 -30.22 -5.88 25.17
C ALA A 5 -30.99 -6.16 23.86
N LYS A 6 -30.33 -6.71 22.82
CA LYS A 6 -31.02 -7.12 21.57
C LYS A 6 -32.07 -8.21 21.81
N GLY A 7 -31.76 -9.21 22.64
CA GLY A 7 -32.72 -10.27 23.01
C GLY A 7 -33.95 -9.71 23.72
N GLN A 8 -33.73 -8.85 24.72
CA GLN A 8 -34.81 -8.18 25.46
C GLN A 8 -35.71 -7.31 24.58
N LEU A 9 -35.14 -6.60 23.60
CA LEU A 9 -35.92 -5.80 22.65
C LEU A 9 -36.76 -6.69 21.72
N GLN A 10 -36.21 -7.82 21.23
CA GLN A 10 -36.97 -8.74 20.40
C GLN A 10 -38.12 -9.40 21.17
N ASP A 11 -37.88 -9.78 22.43
CA ASP A 11 -38.93 -10.30 23.32
C ASP A 11 -40.04 -9.27 23.55
N ALA A 12 -39.67 -7.99 23.74
CA ALA A 12 -40.64 -6.90 23.86
C ALA A 12 -41.48 -6.73 22.59
N VAL A 13 -40.89 -6.82 21.38
CA VAL A 13 -41.65 -6.82 20.13
C VAL A 13 -42.66 -7.98 20.09
N ASN A 14 -42.25 -9.18 20.49
CA ASN A 14 -43.12 -10.36 20.51
C ASN A 14 -44.26 -10.19 21.51
N GLN A 15 -44.00 -9.62 22.69
CA GLN A 15 -45.04 -9.33 23.69
C GLN A 15 -46.06 -8.30 23.19
N PHE A 16 -45.60 -7.21 22.56
CA PHE A 16 -46.53 -6.25 21.98
C PHE A 16 -47.29 -6.80 20.78
N GLN A 17 -46.69 -7.70 20.00
CA GLN A 17 -47.41 -8.41 18.95
C GLN A 17 -48.51 -9.30 19.53
N ALA A 18 -48.23 -10.08 20.57
CA ALA A 18 -49.27 -10.87 21.25
C ALA A 18 -50.39 -9.98 21.83
N ALA A 19 -50.05 -8.79 22.35
CA ALA A 19 -51.05 -7.83 22.81
C ALA A 19 -51.93 -7.30 21.66
N ILE A 20 -51.36 -7.07 20.47
CA ILE A 20 -52.09 -6.69 19.25
C ILE A 20 -52.98 -7.85 18.77
N ASP A 21 -52.51 -9.09 18.88
CA ASP A 21 -53.29 -10.26 18.47
C ASP A 21 -54.53 -10.46 19.37
N VAL A 22 -54.43 -10.08 20.65
CA VAL A 22 -55.55 -10.09 21.61
C VAL A 22 -56.49 -8.89 21.41
N ASP A 23 -55.95 -7.68 21.20
CA ASP A 23 -56.71 -6.46 20.92
C ASP A 23 -56.16 -5.72 19.70
N PRO A 24 -56.70 -6.02 18.49
CA PRO A 24 -56.26 -5.39 17.25
C PRO A 24 -56.56 -3.89 17.15
N ASN A 25 -57.33 -3.32 18.07
CA ASN A 25 -57.65 -1.88 18.09
C ASN A 25 -56.83 -1.12 19.14
N SER A 26 -55.90 -1.78 19.84
CA SER A 26 -55.06 -1.15 20.85
C SER A 26 -53.97 -0.26 20.23
N TYR A 27 -54.28 1.03 20.03
CA TYR A 27 -53.30 2.01 19.52
C TYR A 27 -52.02 2.08 20.40
N GLN A 28 -52.14 1.82 21.71
CA GLN A 28 -51.01 1.82 22.64
C GLN A 28 -50.05 0.66 22.38
N ALA A 29 -50.58 -0.52 22.06
CA ALA A 29 -49.76 -1.69 21.74
C ALA A 29 -48.97 -1.46 20.45
N TYR A 30 -49.61 -0.96 19.39
CA TYR A 30 -48.93 -0.55 18.15
C TYR A 30 -47.86 0.53 18.41
N TYR A 31 -48.18 1.57 19.19
CA TYR A 31 -47.22 2.65 19.46
C TYR A 31 -46.00 2.14 20.22
N ARG A 32 -46.20 1.33 21.26
CA ARG A 32 -45.09 0.75 22.03
C ARG A 32 -44.25 -0.19 21.17
N LYS A 33 -44.88 -1.05 20.36
CA LYS A 33 -44.18 -1.91 19.39
C LYS A 33 -43.32 -1.09 18.43
N ALA A 34 -43.87 -0.02 17.84
CA ALA A 34 -43.13 0.87 16.96
C ALA A 34 -41.91 1.49 17.65
N THR A 35 -42.04 1.96 18.90
CA THR A 35 -40.90 2.53 19.64
C THR A 35 -39.78 1.51 19.90
N VAL A 36 -40.13 0.25 20.21
CA VAL A 36 -39.15 -0.82 20.37
C VAL A 36 -38.48 -1.15 19.03
N LEU A 37 -39.25 -1.22 17.93
CA LEU A 37 -38.71 -1.44 16.58
C LEU A 37 -37.73 -0.34 16.18
N LEU A 38 -38.02 0.93 16.50
CA LEU A 38 -37.08 2.05 16.27
C LEU A 38 -35.80 1.91 17.10
N ALA A 39 -35.90 1.51 18.36
CA ALA A 39 -34.73 1.24 19.20
C ALA A 39 -33.88 0.07 18.67
N MET A 40 -34.50 -0.87 17.95
CA MET A 40 -33.82 -1.97 17.25
C MET A 40 -33.24 -1.57 15.89
N GLY A 41 -33.47 -0.33 15.42
CA GLY A 41 -33.05 0.12 14.10
C GLY A 41 -33.88 -0.45 12.95
N ARG A 42 -35.15 -0.80 13.18
CA ARG A 42 -36.09 -1.31 12.18
C ARG A 42 -37.16 -0.26 11.85
N PRO A 43 -36.84 0.77 11.05
CA PRO A 43 -37.73 1.90 10.82
C PRO A 43 -38.94 1.56 9.94
N ASP A 44 -38.80 0.67 8.96
CA ASP A 44 -39.90 0.32 8.04
C ASP A 44 -41.11 -0.30 8.75
N PRO A 45 -40.97 -1.40 9.53
CA PRO A 45 -42.13 -1.93 10.28
C PRO A 45 -42.63 -0.96 11.35
N ALA A 46 -41.76 -0.11 11.90
CA ALA A 46 -42.20 0.92 12.86
C ALA A 46 -43.08 1.99 12.20
N LEU A 47 -42.80 2.38 10.96
CA LEU A 47 -43.62 3.32 10.20
C LEU A 47 -45.03 2.77 9.92
N GLU A 48 -45.13 1.47 9.65
CA GLU A 48 -46.43 0.79 9.47
C GLU A 48 -47.25 0.82 10.76
N ASP A 49 -46.64 0.41 11.88
CA ASP A 49 -47.29 0.44 13.20
C ASP A 49 -47.69 1.88 13.59
N LEU A 50 -46.83 2.89 13.37
CA LEU A 50 -47.19 4.30 13.59
C LEU A 50 -48.34 4.77 12.70
N GLY A 51 -48.41 4.31 11.45
CA GLY A 51 -49.55 4.57 10.57
C GLY A 51 -50.85 4.00 11.12
N LYS A 52 -50.82 2.79 11.70
CA LYS A 52 -51.97 2.18 12.38
C LYS A 52 -52.39 2.97 13.62
N VAL A 53 -51.44 3.46 14.42
CA VAL A 53 -51.73 4.31 15.57
C VAL A 53 -52.50 5.56 15.15
N ILE A 54 -52.05 6.24 14.09
CA ILE A 54 -52.68 7.46 13.59
C ILE A 54 -54.09 7.19 13.03
N ALA A 55 -54.29 6.02 12.41
CA ALA A 55 -55.61 5.61 11.92
C ALA A 55 -56.59 5.28 13.07
N LEU A 56 -56.12 4.61 14.12
CA LEU A 56 -56.93 4.25 15.29
C LEU A 56 -57.20 5.45 16.21
N LYS A 57 -56.22 6.35 16.35
CA LYS A 57 -56.29 7.49 17.27
C LYS A 57 -55.64 8.75 16.66
N PRO A 58 -56.38 9.50 15.82
CA PRO A 58 -55.84 10.69 15.11
C PRO A 58 -55.43 11.85 16.03
N ASP A 59 -56.05 11.98 17.21
CA ASP A 59 -55.73 12.99 18.23
C ASP A 59 -54.41 12.72 18.97
N PHE A 60 -53.83 11.53 18.81
CA PHE A 60 -52.55 11.18 19.42
C PHE A 60 -51.37 11.71 18.60
N ILE A 61 -51.18 13.04 18.67
CA ILE A 61 -50.17 13.80 17.88
C ILE A 61 -48.74 13.26 18.05
N SER A 62 -48.43 12.64 19.20
CA SER A 62 -47.13 12.01 19.44
C SER A 62 -46.77 10.97 18.38
N ALA A 63 -47.72 10.19 17.89
CA ALA A 63 -47.47 9.22 16.82
C ALA A 63 -47.12 9.90 15.49
N THR A 64 -47.86 10.95 15.11
CA THR A 64 -47.57 11.75 13.90
C THR A 64 -46.20 12.41 13.99
N LYS A 65 -45.84 12.99 15.14
CA LYS A 65 -44.52 13.60 15.37
C LYS A 65 -43.38 12.58 15.28
N GLN A 66 -43.57 11.38 15.84
CA GLN A 66 -42.59 10.29 15.73
C GLN A 66 -42.46 9.83 14.28
N ARG A 67 -43.57 9.62 13.56
CA ARG A 67 -43.56 9.21 12.16
C ARG A 67 -42.85 10.24 11.27
N ALA A 68 -43.14 11.53 11.45
CA ALA A 68 -42.46 12.63 10.77
C ALA A 68 -40.93 12.58 11.00
N SER A 69 -40.52 12.35 12.24
CA SER A 69 -39.11 12.28 12.63
C SER A 69 -38.41 11.07 12.00
N VAL A 70 -39.09 9.92 11.93
CA VAL A 70 -38.57 8.71 11.28
C VAL A 70 -38.45 8.92 9.77
N TYR A 71 -39.47 9.48 9.11
CA TYR A 71 -39.40 9.86 7.70
C TYR A 71 -38.24 10.83 7.44
N PHE A 72 -38.02 11.80 8.31
CA PHE A 72 -36.93 12.75 8.14
C PHE A 72 -35.56 12.08 8.24
N LYS A 73 -35.35 11.19 9.23
CA LYS A 73 -34.10 10.41 9.35
C LYS A 73 -33.84 9.48 8.16
N LEU A 74 -34.89 8.92 7.56
CA LEU A 74 -34.83 8.14 6.31
C LEU A 74 -34.68 9.00 5.06
N CYS A 75 -34.71 10.33 5.19
CA CYS A 75 -34.75 11.30 4.10
C CYS A 75 -35.97 11.21 3.17
N ASN A 76 -37.10 10.71 3.68
CA ASN A 76 -38.39 10.86 3.01
C ASN A 76 -38.97 12.25 3.32
N LEU A 77 -38.35 13.28 2.72
CA LEU A 77 -38.57 14.68 3.08
C LEU A 77 -40.02 15.13 2.86
N GLU A 78 -40.67 14.67 1.80
CA GLU A 78 -42.07 15.03 1.49
C GLU A 78 -43.03 14.50 2.55
N LYS A 79 -42.92 13.21 2.91
CA LYS A 79 -43.78 12.62 3.94
C LYS A 79 -43.50 13.23 5.32
N ALA A 80 -42.24 13.48 5.64
CA ALA A 80 -41.86 14.16 6.87
C ALA A 80 -42.47 15.56 6.96
N GLU A 81 -42.38 16.35 5.89
CA GLU A 81 -42.91 17.71 5.83
C GLU A 81 -44.44 17.72 5.99
N ASN A 82 -45.15 16.80 5.34
CA ASN A 82 -46.60 16.67 5.45
C ASN A 82 -47.06 16.33 6.88
N ASP A 83 -46.36 15.40 7.53
CA ASP A 83 -46.67 15.05 8.92
C ASP A 83 -46.35 16.23 9.87
N PHE A 84 -45.22 16.92 9.71
CA PHE A 84 -44.91 18.12 10.52
C PHE A 84 -45.89 19.27 10.29
N LYS A 85 -46.38 19.46 9.05
CA LYS A 85 -47.46 20.42 8.74
C LYS A 85 -48.79 20.05 9.39
N THR A 86 -49.02 18.76 9.62
CA THR A 86 -50.20 18.29 10.36
C THR A 86 -50.04 18.56 11.85
N VAL A 87 -48.86 18.26 12.40
CA VAL A 87 -48.53 18.53 13.82
C VAL A 87 -48.62 20.03 14.12
N SER A 88 -48.05 20.91 13.27
CA SER A 88 -48.03 22.37 13.50
C SER A 88 -49.42 23.01 13.64
N LYS A 89 -50.45 22.42 13.02
CA LYS A 89 -51.84 22.86 13.14
C LYS A 89 -52.48 22.50 14.49
N THR A 90 -51.89 21.56 15.23
CA THR A 90 -52.50 20.91 16.40
C THR A 90 -51.71 21.06 17.69
N ASP A 91 -50.38 21.06 17.63
CA ASP A 91 -49.48 21.10 18.79
C ASP A 91 -48.18 21.82 18.43
N LYS A 92 -47.72 22.71 19.33
CA LYS A 92 -46.42 23.42 19.29
C LYS A 92 -45.95 23.80 17.87
N PRO A 93 -46.56 24.82 17.25
CA PRO A 93 -46.28 25.20 15.87
C PRO A 93 -44.81 25.57 15.63
N GLU A 94 -44.17 26.27 16.57
CA GLU A 94 -42.78 26.74 16.44
C GLU A 94 -41.76 25.60 16.27
N ASP A 95 -41.87 24.52 17.07
CA ASP A 95 -41.01 23.33 16.96
C ASP A 95 -41.15 22.67 15.59
N SER A 96 -42.39 22.57 15.10
CA SER A 96 -42.72 21.92 13.83
C SER A 96 -42.28 22.77 12.64
N GLU A 97 -42.44 24.09 12.73
CA GLU A 97 -41.99 25.04 11.70
C GLU A 97 -40.47 25.05 11.55
N SER A 98 -39.74 25.00 12.67
CA SER A 98 -38.29 24.84 12.67
C SER A 98 -37.85 23.56 11.95
N LYS A 99 -38.55 22.43 12.19
CA LYS A 99 -38.29 21.17 11.47
C LYS A 99 -38.62 21.26 9.99
N ILE A 100 -39.69 21.95 9.59
CA ILE A 100 -40.04 22.17 8.19
C ILE A 100 -38.97 23.01 7.47
N ASN A 101 -38.47 24.07 8.10
CA ASN A 101 -37.38 24.89 7.57
C ASN A 101 -36.09 24.07 7.40
N LEU A 102 -35.78 23.20 8.36
CA LEU A 102 -34.64 22.29 8.26
C LEU A 102 -34.82 21.28 7.13
N ILE A 103 -36.02 20.74 6.91
CA ILE A 103 -36.33 19.86 5.77
C ILE A 103 -36.09 20.59 4.44
N HIS A 104 -36.49 21.85 4.33
CA HIS A 104 -36.22 22.67 3.15
C HIS A 104 -34.71 22.82 2.89
N ASN A 105 -33.93 23.14 3.93
CA ASN A 105 -32.47 23.25 3.81
C ASN A 105 -31.83 21.93 3.36
N VAL A 106 -32.26 20.80 3.94
CA VAL A 106 -31.77 19.47 3.55
C VAL A 106 -32.12 19.15 2.09
N ARG A 107 -33.34 19.50 1.64
CA ARG A 107 -33.75 19.34 0.23
C ARG A 107 -32.80 20.12 -0.69
N VAL A 108 -32.53 21.39 -0.37
CA VAL A 108 -31.60 22.23 -1.13
C VAL A 108 -30.19 21.63 -1.16
N TRP A 109 -29.67 21.12 -0.04
CA TRP A 109 -28.35 20.45 -0.03
C TRP A 109 -28.33 19.21 -0.93
N ILE A 110 -29.38 18.38 -0.89
CA ILE A 110 -29.48 17.19 -1.73
C ILE A 110 -29.56 17.58 -3.21
N ASP A 111 -30.30 18.63 -3.56
CA ASP A 111 -30.40 19.12 -4.95
C ASP A 111 -29.05 19.61 -5.47
N TYR A 112 -28.31 20.39 -4.68
CA TYR A 112 -26.94 20.77 -5.03
C TYR A 112 -26.03 19.56 -5.17
N ALA A 113 -26.07 18.62 -4.22
CA ALA A 113 -25.26 17.40 -4.26
C ALA A 113 -25.55 16.57 -5.53
N ASN A 114 -26.83 16.38 -5.88
CA ASN A 114 -27.25 15.67 -7.07
C ASN A 114 -26.80 16.38 -8.34
N LYS A 115 -26.93 17.72 -8.41
CA LYS A 115 -26.48 18.52 -9.55
C LYS A 115 -24.98 18.40 -9.80
N TYR A 116 -24.16 18.40 -8.73
CA TYR A 116 -22.72 18.15 -8.85
C TYR A 116 -22.42 16.70 -9.23
N PHE A 117 -23.14 15.75 -8.64
CA PHE A 117 -23.03 14.33 -8.96
C PHE A 117 -23.32 14.02 -10.43
N GLU A 118 -24.38 14.59 -11.00
CA GLU A 118 -24.75 14.45 -12.42
C GLU A 118 -23.69 15.05 -13.34
N LYS A 119 -23.02 16.11 -12.91
CA LYS A 119 -21.87 16.70 -13.60
C LYS A 119 -20.56 15.96 -13.38
N GLN A 120 -20.57 14.86 -12.62
CA GLN A 120 -19.38 14.10 -12.21
C GLN A 120 -18.37 14.92 -11.39
N ASP A 121 -18.81 16.05 -10.81
CA ASP A 121 -18.03 16.81 -9.83
C ASP A 121 -18.25 16.21 -8.44
N TYR A 122 -17.62 15.06 -8.21
CA TYR A 122 -17.77 14.30 -6.98
C TYR A 122 -17.19 15.04 -5.76
N VAL A 123 -16.10 15.80 -5.94
CA VAL A 123 -15.44 16.57 -4.88
C VAL A 123 -16.41 17.62 -4.31
N SER A 124 -17.10 18.36 -5.18
CA SER A 124 -18.11 19.34 -4.76
C SER A 124 -19.38 18.70 -4.20
N ALA A 125 -19.75 17.50 -4.66
CA ALA A 125 -20.97 16.81 -4.18
C ALA A 125 -20.83 16.31 -2.72
N ILE A 126 -19.66 15.79 -2.33
CA ILE A 126 -19.38 15.20 -1.00
C ILE A 126 -19.80 16.09 0.18
N PRO A 127 -19.42 17.39 0.26
CA PRO A 127 -19.78 18.22 1.41
C PRO A 127 -21.29 18.45 1.53
N TYR A 128 -22.04 18.53 0.42
CA TYR A 128 -23.50 18.67 0.47
C TYR A 128 -24.18 17.38 0.91
N TYR A 129 -23.76 16.21 0.40
CA TYR A 129 -24.23 14.93 0.92
C TYR A 129 -23.93 14.76 2.41
N SER A 130 -22.76 15.21 2.86
CA SER A 130 -22.37 15.14 4.28
C SER A 130 -23.28 15.99 5.16
N LYS A 131 -23.58 17.24 4.77
CA LYS A 131 -24.55 18.09 5.48
C LYS A 131 -25.95 17.47 5.52
N ALA A 132 -26.40 16.88 4.42
CA ALA A 132 -27.69 16.19 4.40
C ALA A 132 -27.73 14.97 5.34
N LEU A 133 -26.64 14.19 5.38
CA LEU A 133 -26.51 13.00 6.22
C LEU A 133 -26.43 13.30 7.73
N GLU A 134 -26.04 14.52 8.14
CA GLU A 134 -26.14 14.95 9.54
C GLU A 134 -27.59 14.85 10.07
N GLN A 135 -28.57 15.09 9.19
CA GLN A 135 -30.00 15.03 9.50
C GLN A 135 -30.62 13.69 9.08
N CYS A 136 -30.31 13.23 7.87
CA CYS A 136 -30.82 12.00 7.26
C CYS A 136 -29.95 10.77 7.60
N GLN A 137 -29.72 10.51 8.89
CA GLN A 137 -28.77 9.49 9.38
C GLN A 137 -29.12 8.05 9.01
N TRP A 138 -30.36 7.79 8.55
CA TRP A 138 -30.84 6.48 8.13
C TRP A 138 -31.06 6.38 6.62
N SER A 139 -30.52 7.31 5.84
CA SER A 139 -30.72 7.34 4.39
C SER A 139 -29.73 6.45 3.64
N ALA A 140 -30.16 5.23 3.30
CA ALA A 140 -29.36 4.31 2.49
C ALA A 140 -28.94 4.90 1.14
N VAL A 141 -29.83 5.68 0.52
CA VAL A 141 -29.60 6.31 -0.79
C VAL A 141 -28.47 7.35 -0.72
N LEU A 142 -28.46 8.20 0.31
CA LEU A 142 -27.44 9.24 0.43
C LEU A 142 -26.07 8.68 0.78
N PHE A 143 -26.00 7.66 1.65
CA PHE A 143 -24.74 6.96 1.93
C PHE A 143 -24.17 6.32 0.66
N ARG A 144 -24.99 5.64 -0.16
CA ARG A 144 -24.53 5.08 -1.43
C ARG A 144 -24.03 6.15 -2.39
N LYS A 145 -24.78 7.24 -2.57
CA LYS A 145 -24.36 8.36 -3.42
C LYS A 145 -23.03 8.96 -2.97
N ARG A 146 -22.84 9.17 -1.67
CA ARG A 146 -21.58 9.68 -1.13
C ARG A 146 -20.44 8.66 -1.23
N ALA A 147 -20.70 7.39 -0.98
CA ALA A 147 -19.73 6.32 -1.19
C ALA A 147 -19.26 6.27 -2.65
N THR A 148 -20.18 6.38 -3.62
CA THR A 148 -19.83 6.50 -5.05
C THR A 148 -18.96 7.73 -5.32
N CYS A 149 -19.27 8.89 -4.72
CA CYS A 149 -18.37 10.05 -4.84
C CYS A 149 -16.96 9.74 -4.32
N HIS A 150 -16.85 9.15 -3.12
CA HIS A 150 -15.57 8.76 -2.54
C HIS A 150 -14.82 7.75 -3.40
N GLU A 151 -15.53 6.83 -4.07
CA GLU A 151 -14.91 5.89 -5.00
C GLU A 151 -14.29 6.56 -6.22
N HIS A 152 -14.94 7.60 -6.76
CA HIS A 152 -14.44 8.36 -7.91
C HIS A 152 -13.33 9.34 -7.53
N THR A 153 -13.23 9.75 -6.27
CA THR A 153 -12.13 10.59 -5.76
C THR A 153 -10.99 9.77 -5.16
N ASP A 154 -10.97 8.45 -5.37
CA ASP A 154 -10.01 7.48 -4.83
C ASP A 154 -9.91 7.45 -3.27
N GLU A 155 -10.92 7.96 -2.58
CA GLU A 155 -11.03 7.92 -1.13
C GLU A 155 -11.75 6.63 -0.66
N ILE A 156 -11.33 5.48 -1.17
CA ILE A 156 -12.07 4.21 -1.05
C ILE A 156 -12.34 3.80 0.42
N GLN A 157 -11.44 4.14 1.36
CA GLN A 157 -11.64 3.89 2.78
C GLN A 157 -12.89 4.61 3.34
N LYS A 158 -13.17 5.82 2.88
CA LYS A 158 -14.37 6.57 3.27
C LYS A 158 -15.62 5.94 2.66
N ALA A 159 -15.55 5.47 1.42
CA ALA A 159 -16.64 4.70 0.81
C ALA A 159 -16.95 3.42 1.60
N ILE A 160 -15.92 2.68 2.03
CA ILE A 160 -16.08 1.50 2.90
C ILE A 160 -16.79 1.88 4.19
N SER A 161 -16.41 2.99 4.83
CA SER A 161 -17.06 3.48 6.05
C SER A 161 -18.55 3.74 5.85
N ASP A 162 -18.93 4.38 4.74
CA ASP A 162 -20.33 4.67 4.40
C ASP A 162 -21.15 3.39 4.20
N ILE A 163 -20.66 2.44 3.40
CA ILE A 163 -21.40 1.18 3.18
C ILE A 163 -21.41 0.30 4.43
N ARG A 164 -20.36 0.31 5.26
CA ARG A 164 -20.37 -0.37 6.58
C ARG A 164 -21.36 0.23 7.55
N HIS A 165 -21.67 1.53 7.44
CA HIS A 165 -22.76 2.12 8.18
C HIS A 165 -24.10 1.53 7.72
N LEU A 166 -24.27 1.30 6.41
CA LEU A 166 -25.46 0.67 5.85
C LEU A 166 -25.64 -0.78 6.28
N THR A 167 -24.58 -1.60 6.30
CA THR A 167 -24.70 -2.99 6.78
C THR A 167 -25.09 -3.08 8.26
N LYS A 168 -24.82 -2.03 9.06
CA LYS A 168 -25.31 -1.93 10.44
C LYS A 168 -26.76 -1.46 10.53
N LEU A 169 -27.15 -0.53 9.67
CA LEU A 169 -28.52 0.01 9.62
C LEU A 169 -29.51 -1.01 9.06
N GLN A 170 -29.10 -1.72 8.00
CA GLN A 170 -29.86 -2.71 7.26
C GLN A 170 -29.09 -4.03 7.30
N SER A 171 -29.14 -4.70 8.45
CA SER A 171 -28.41 -5.97 8.68
C SER A 171 -28.89 -7.13 7.80
N ASP A 172 -30.02 -6.97 7.13
CA ASP A 172 -30.64 -7.90 6.18
C ASP A 172 -30.38 -7.51 4.71
N SER A 173 -29.58 -6.45 4.46
CA SER A 173 -29.26 -6.01 3.10
C SER A 173 -28.09 -6.79 2.50
N ARG A 174 -28.42 -7.82 1.72
CA ARG A 174 -27.46 -8.60 0.90
C ARG A 174 -26.63 -7.70 -0.02
N GLU A 175 -27.29 -6.73 -0.64
CA GLU A 175 -26.67 -5.79 -1.57
C GLU A 175 -25.58 -4.96 -0.87
N ALA A 176 -25.84 -4.43 0.32
CA ALA A 176 -24.85 -3.66 1.07
C ALA A 176 -23.62 -4.50 1.45
N TYR A 177 -23.81 -5.78 1.80
CA TYR A 177 -22.69 -6.71 2.06
C TYR A 177 -21.86 -7.00 0.81
N LEU A 178 -22.52 -7.15 -0.35
CA LEU A 178 -21.84 -7.32 -1.63
C LEU A 178 -21.04 -6.06 -2.03
N GLU A 179 -21.64 -4.88 -1.88
CA GLU A 179 -21.01 -3.58 -2.15
C GLU A 179 -19.75 -3.40 -1.32
N VAL A 180 -19.83 -3.52 0.01
CA VAL A 180 -18.65 -3.35 0.88
C VAL A 180 -17.59 -4.42 0.62
N SER A 181 -17.99 -5.65 0.27
CA SER A 181 -17.06 -6.71 -0.08
C SER A 181 -16.26 -6.37 -1.35
N LYS A 182 -16.90 -5.75 -2.35
CA LYS A 182 -16.23 -5.25 -3.56
C LYS A 182 -15.27 -4.10 -3.26
N LEU A 183 -15.65 -3.18 -2.38
CA LEU A 183 -14.77 -2.09 -1.96
C LEU A 183 -13.51 -2.61 -1.24
N TYR A 184 -13.66 -3.58 -0.34
CA TYR A 184 -12.51 -4.23 0.31
C TYR A 184 -11.59 -4.92 -0.69
N TYR A 185 -12.18 -5.59 -1.69
CA TYR A 185 -11.40 -6.20 -2.76
C TYR A 185 -10.60 -5.16 -3.54
N LYS A 186 -11.23 -4.03 -3.91
CA LYS A 186 -10.62 -2.92 -4.66
C LYS A 186 -9.36 -2.38 -4.00
N ILE A 187 -9.34 -2.28 -2.66
CA ILE A 187 -8.16 -1.82 -1.91
C ILE A 187 -7.12 -2.93 -1.63
N GLY A 188 -7.37 -4.17 -2.08
CA GLY A 188 -6.48 -5.31 -1.87
C GLY A 188 -6.73 -6.13 -0.59
N ASP A 189 -7.72 -5.74 0.23
CA ASP A 189 -8.11 -6.45 1.45
C ASP A 189 -9.07 -7.61 1.12
N VAL A 190 -8.51 -8.66 0.53
CA VAL A 190 -9.23 -9.88 0.11
C VAL A 190 -9.84 -10.61 1.32
N GLU A 191 -9.20 -10.53 2.49
CA GLU A 191 -9.60 -11.16 3.72
C GLU A 191 -10.90 -10.52 4.26
N SER A 192 -10.94 -9.20 4.39
CA SER A 192 -12.16 -8.47 4.75
C SER A 192 -13.24 -8.64 3.68
N SER A 193 -12.86 -8.64 2.39
CA SER A 193 -13.78 -8.93 1.30
C SER A 193 -14.48 -10.28 1.50
N LEU A 194 -13.73 -11.33 1.82
CA LEU A 194 -14.25 -12.68 2.06
C LEU A 194 -15.19 -12.74 3.26
N ILE A 195 -14.89 -12.00 4.32
CA ILE A 195 -15.76 -11.90 5.51
C ILE A 195 -17.11 -11.31 5.12
N GLN A 196 -17.11 -10.17 4.41
CA GLN A 196 -18.36 -9.47 4.07
C GLN A 196 -19.24 -10.27 3.10
N ILE A 197 -18.64 -10.93 2.10
CA ILE A 197 -19.43 -11.74 1.15
C ILE A 197 -20.03 -13.00 1.80
N ARG A 198 -19.38 -13.54 2.84
CA ARG A 198 -19.95 -14.64 3.64
C ARG A 198 -21.18 -14.19 4.42
N GLU A 199 -21.21 -12.95 4.93
CA GLU A 199 -22.42 -12.40 5.56
C GLU A 199 -23.55 -12.24 4.53
N CYS A 200 -23.26 -11.85 3.28
CA CYS A 200 -24.28 -11.87 2.22
C CYS A 200 -24.91 -13.26 2.05
N LEU A 201 -24.09 -14.32 1.91
CA LEU A 201 -24.57 -15.69 1.72
C LEU A 201 -25.21 -16.32 2.96
N LYS A 202 -24.94 -15.76 4.14
CA LYS A 202 -25.63 -16.16 5.38
C LYS A 202 -27.07 -15.68 5.41
N LEU A 203 -27.35 -14.52 4.78
CA LEU A 203 -28.71 -14.00 4.62
C LEU A 203 -29.49 -14.78 3.56
N ASP A 204 -28.84 -15.14 2.45
CA ASP A 204 -29.42 -15.96 1.38
C ASP A 204 -28.34 -16.85 0.74
N PRO A 205 -28.33 -18.15 1.06
CA PRO A 205 -27.38 -19.10 0.48
C PRO A 205 -27.51 -19.28 -1.04
N ASP A 206 -28.67 -18.97 -1.62
CA ASP A 206 -28.99 -19.17 -3.03
C ASP A 206 -28.81 -17.90 -3.88
N ASP A 207 -28.31 -16.80 -3.28
CA ASP A 207 -28.03 -15.56 -3.99
C ASP A 207 -26.93 -15.77 -5.05
N LYS A 208 -27.35 -15.76 -6.32
CA LYS A 208 -26.46 -16.02 -7.47
C LYS A 208 -25.32 -15.01 -7.58
N ALA A 209 -25.59 -13.74 -7.27
CA ALA A 209 -24.60 -12.67 -7.41
C ALA A 209 -23.54 -12.78 -6.31
N CYS A 210 -23.97 -12.97 -5.06
CA CYS A 210 -23.06 -13.17 -3.94
C CYS A 210 -22.29 -14.47 -4.06
N PHE A 211 -22.91 -15.56 -4.52
CA PHE A 211 -22.23 -16.85 -4.69
C PHE A 211 -21.19 -16.82 -5.81
N ALA A 212 -21.51 -16.18 -6.94
CA ALA A 212 -20.55 -15.99 -8.03
C ALA A 212 -19.29 -15.26 -7.54
N TYR A 213 -19.48 -14.12 -6.87
CA TYR A 213 -18.39 -13.30 -6.35
C TYR A 213 -17.61 -14.01 -5.22
N TYR A 214 -18.31 -14.69 -4.31
CA TYR A 214 -17.70 -15.48 -3.23
C TYR A 214 -16.71 -16.52 -3.75
N LYS A 215 -17.02 -17.23 -4.84
CA LYS A 215 -16.13 -18.26 -5.39
C LYS A 215 -14.76 -17.68 -5.75
N ASP A 216 -14.75 -16.52 -6.39
CA ASP A 216 -13.53 -15.86 -6.85
C ASP A 216 -12.72 -15.34 -5.65
N VAL A 217 -13.37 -14.60 -4.74
CA VAL A 217 -12.73 -14.08 -3.52
C VAL A 217 -12.20 -15.21 -2.63
N LYS A 218 -12.97 -16.28 -2.42
CA LYS A 218 -12.54 -17.44 -1.62
C LYS A 218 -11.32 -18.12 -2.23
N LYS A 219 -11.32 -18.31 -3.55
CA LYS A 219 -10.19 -18.93 -4.26
C LYS A 219 -8.93 -18.09 -4.08
N LEU A 220 -9.04 -16.78 -4.28
CA LEU A 220 -7.91 -15.87 -4.12
C LEU A 220 -7.41 -15.83 -2.67
N ALA A 221 -8.30 -15.71 -1.69
CA ALA A 221 -7.95 -15.73 -0.27
C ALA A 221 -7.19 -17.01 0.11
N LYS A 222 -7.65 -18.18 -0.36
CA LYS A 222 -6.95 -19.45 -0.11
C LYS A 222 -5.56 -19.49 -0.75
N LEU A 223 -5.40 -18.92 -1.95
CA LEU A 223 -4.09 -18.81 -2.59
C LEU A 223 -3.16 -17.87 -1.81
N ARG A 224 -3.66 -16.73 -1.33
CA ARG A 224 -2.89 -15.77 -0.49
C ARG A 224 -2.48 -16.38 0.85
N GLU A 225 -3.40 -17.07 1.53
CA GLU A 225 -3.11 -17.79 2.77
C GLU A 225 -2.00 -18.82 2.55
N SER A 226 -2.09 -19.60 1.46
CA SER A 226 -1.03 -20.54 1.08
C SER A 226 0.30 -19.85 0.77
N LEU A 227 0.29 -18.70 0.08
CA LEU A 227 1.49 -17.92 -0.22
C LEU A 227 2.17 -17.46 1.07
N ASN A 228 1.43 -16.83 1.97
CA ASN A 228 1.95 -16.35 3.25
C ASN A 228 2.52 -17.50 4.10
N SER A 229 1.82 -18.64 4.16
CA SER A 229 2.34 -19.82 4.87
C SER A 229 3.64 -20.36 4.28
N LEU A 230 3.83 -20.27 2.96
CA LEU A 230 5.07 -20.71 2.29
C LEU A 230 6.23 -19.75 2.57
N VAL A 231 5.97 -18.45 2.62
CA VAL A 231 6.94 -17.42 3.04
C VAL A 231 7.40 -17.69 4.47
N GLU A 232 6.47 -17.93 5.40
CA GLU A 232 6.77 -18.23 6.81
C GLU A 232 7.59 -19.52 6.97
N LYS A 233 7.33 -20.54 6.14
CA LYS A 233 8.06 -21.81 6.15
C LYS A 233 9.39 -21.76 5.40
N GLY A 234 9.74 -20.63 4.78
CA GLY A 234 10.96 -20.49 3.98
C GLY A 234 11.00 -21.34 2.71
N LYS A 235 9.83 -21.70 2.16
CA LYS A 235 9.71 -22.50 0.93
C LYS A 235 9.67 -21.57 -0.29
N TRP A 236 10.81 -20.99 -0.63
CA TRP A 236 10.91 -19.88 -1.60
C TRP A 236 10.44 -20.23 -3.01
N MET A 237 10.83 -21.39 -3.55
CA MET A 237 10.39 -21.80 -4.90
C MET A 237 8.88 -22.08 -4.96
N GLU A 238 8.33 -22.76 -3.96
CA GLU A 238 6.89 -23.01 -3.86
C GLU A 238 6.11 -21.69 -3.70
N CYS A 239 6.66 -20.71 -2.96
CA CYS A 239 6.13 -19.35 -2.85
C CYS A 239 6.00 -18.70 -4.23
N LEU A 240 7.06 -18.73 -5.05
CA LEU A 240 7.05 -18.15 -6.40
C LEU A 240 6.03 -18.83 -7.32
N ASP A 241 5.91 -20.15 -7.25
CA ASP A 241 4.90 -20.89 -8.03
C ASP A 241 3.47 -20.56 -7.59
N LYS A 242 3.25 -20.36 -6.28
CA LYS A 242 1.96 -19.93 -5.74
C LYS A 242 1.62 -18.50 -6.19
N ALA A 243 2.58 -17.60 -6.16
CA ALA A 243 2.41 -16.23 -6.61
C ALA A 243 2.07 -16.14 -8.10
N LYS A 244 2.74 -16.93 -8.96
CA LYS A 244 2.37 -17.03 -10.39
C LYS A 244 0.92 -17.47 -10.59
N GLN A 245 0.40 -18.37 -9.76
CA GLN A 245 -1.01 -18.77 -9.81
C GLN A 245 -1.94 -17.61 -9.43
N ILE A 246 -1.56 -16.81 -8.43
CA ILE A 246 -2.31 -15.62 -8.02
C ILE A 246 -2.32 -14.58 -9.14
N LEU A 247 -1.15 -14.19 -9.68
CA LEU A 247 -1.04 -13.18 -10.74
C LEU A 247 -1.71 -13.62 -12.05
N LYS A 248 -1.80 -14.94 -12.31
CA LYS A 248 -2.58 -15.47 -13.44
C LYS A 248 -4.08 -15.32 -13.21
N PHE A 249 -4.53 -15.43 -11.97
CA PHE A 249 -5.93 -15.31 -11.59
C PHE A 249 -6.35 -13.84 -11.48
N GLU A 250 -5.57 -13.00 -10.81
CA GLU A 250 -5.82 -11.58 -10.59
C GLU A 250 -4.99 -10.73 -11.56
N LYS A 251 -5.66 -10.24 -12.60
CA LYS A 251 -5.05 -9.46 -13.68
C LYS A 251 -5.41 -7.98 -13.66
N GLN A 252 -6.45 -7.61 -12.92
CA GLN A 252 -7.09 -6.29 -12.99
C GLN A 252 -6.73 -5.44 -11.77
N ASN A 253 -6.65 -6.04 -10.60
CA ASN A 253 -6.43 -5.32 -9.36
C ASN A 253 -4.94 -5.19 -9.06
N GLU A 254 -4.40 -4.03 -9.41
CA GLU A 254 -2.99 -3.67 -9.19
C GLU A 254 -2.59 -3.70 -7.71
N ARG A 255 -3.46 -3.29 -6.78
CA ARG A 255 -3.15 -3.34 -5.34
C ARG A 255 -2.89 -4.77 -4.87
N ILE A 256 -3.69 -5.72 -5.33
CA ILE A 256 -3.48 -7.16 -5.03
C ILE A 256 -2.19 -7.66 -5.69
N GLN A 257 -1.88 -7.22 -6.90
CA GLN A 257 -0.64 -7.60 -7.59
C GLN A 257 0.60 -7.08 -6.85
N LEU A 258 0.58 -5.81 -6.40
CA LEU A 258 1.64 -5.21 -5.61
C LEU A 258 1.81 -5.90 -4.26
N ASP A 259 0.73 -6.28 -3.59
CA ASP A 259 0.77 -7.10 -2.37
C ASP A 259 1.46 -8.45 -2.60
N VAL A 260 1.26 -9.06 -3.77
CA VAL A 260 1.95 -10.29 -4.16
C VAL A 260 3.42 -10.02 -4.44
N TYR A 261 3.76 -8.95 -5.16
CA TYR A 261 5.15 -8.53 -5.41
C TYR A 261 5.93 -8.23 -4.14
N LYS A 262 5.27 -7.67 -3.12
CA LYS A 262 5.86 -7.48 -1.79
C LYS A 262 6.32 -8.81 -1.20
N ARG A 263 5.55 -9.89 -1.37
CA ARG A 263 5.92 -11.23 -0.90
C ARG A 263 6.94 -11.89 -1.80
N THR A 264 6.80 -11.76 -3.11
CA THR A 264 7.70 -12.43 -4.06
C THR A 264 9.06 -11.78 -4.17
N CYS A 265 9.20 -10.48 -3.91
CA CYS A 265 10.53 -9.87 -3.84
C CYS A 265 11.38 -10.60 -2.80
N LYS A 266 10.84 -10.80 -1.59
CA LYS A 266 11.50 -11.58 -0.54
C LYS A 266 11.80 -13.01 -0.97
N CYS A 267 10.83 -13.70 -1.59
CA CYS A 267 11.03 -15.07 -2.06
C CYS A 267 12.10 -15.16 -3.17
N ASN A 268 12.13 -14.23 -4.12
CA ASN A 268 13.13 -14.16 -5.17
C ASN A 268 14.51 -13.89 -4.59
N MET A 269 14.63 -12.93 -3.67
CA MET A 269 15.88 -12.61 -2.99
C MET A 269 16.42 -13.83 -2.22
N LYS A 270 15.58 -14.49 -1.41
CA LYS A 270 15.99 -15.69 -0.65
C LYS A 270 16.24 -16.92 -1.54
N ALA A 271 15.66 -16.97 -2.74
CA ALA A 271 15.95 -17.99 -3.75
C ALA A 271 17.22 -17.70 -4.57
N GLY A 272 17.81 -16.50 -4.44
CA GLY A 272 18.98 -16.07 -5.21
C GLY A 272 18.66 -15.48 -6.59
N HIS A 273 17.38 -15.25 -6.91
CA HIS A 273 16.94 -14.58 -8.14
C HIS A 273 17.01 -13.06 -7.95
N SER A 274 18.24 -12.52 -7.93
CA SER A 274 18.50 -11.12 -7.56
C SER A 274 17.85 -10.10 -8.51
N ALA A 275 17.90 -10.34 -9.82
CA ALA A 275 17.34 -9.43 -10.82
C ALA A 275 15.81 -9.29 -10.68
N GLU A 276 15.12 -10.42 -10.54
CA GLU A 276 13.67 -10.46 -10.33
C GLU A 276 13.27 -9.81 -9.00
N ALA A 277 14.03 -10.06 -7.94
CA ALA A 277 13.81 -9.43 -6.64
C ALA A 277 13.93 -7.90 -6.71
N ILE A 278 15.01 -7.38 -7.30
CA ILE A 278 15.23 -5.93 -7.46
C ILE A 278 14.05 -5.29 -8.19
N ARG A 279 13.61 -5.90 -9.29
CA ARG A 279 12.49 -5.40 -10.09
C ARG A 279 11.19 -5.37 -9.26
N GLU A 280 10.81 -6.47 -8.64
CA GLU A 280 9.56 -6.55 -7.87
C GLU A 280 9.55 -5.64 -6.64
N CYS A 281 10.65 -5.58 -5.89
CA CYS A 281 10.77 -4.63 -4.79
C CYS A 281 10.65 -3.18 -5.27
N THR A 282 11.23 -2.85 -6.43
CA THR A 282 11.15 -1.48 -6.98
C THR A 282 9.72 -1.11 -7.38
N GLU A 283 8.98 -2.03 -7.98
CA GLU A 283 7.55 -1.83 -8.28
C GLU A 283 6.74 -1.56 -7.01
N VAL A 284 7.00 -2.31 -5.93
CA VAL A 284 6.33 -2.11 -4.64
C VAL A 284 6.67 -0.76 -4.03
N LEU A 285 7.95 -0.38 -3.99
CA LEU A 285 8.38 0.89 -3.42
C LEU A 285 7.90 2.10 -4.23
N THR A 286 7.69 1.93 -5.54
CA THR A 286 7.25 3.02 -6.41
C THR A 286 5.74 3.19 -6.39
N ASN A 287 4.97 2.08 -6.37
CA ASN A 287 3.53 2.10 -6.60
C ASN A 287 2.68 1.75 -5.36
N LEU A 288 3.28 1.23 -4.29
CA LEU A 288 2.57 0.86 -3.05
C LEU A 288 2.98 1.72 -1.86
N ASP A 289 4.24 1.63 -1.44
CA ASP A 289 4.77 2.34 -0.26
C ASP A 289 6.29 2.52 -0.39
N GLU A 290 6.72 3.76 -0.63
CA GLU A 290 8.14 4.12 -0.78
C GLU A 290 8.96 3.98 0.52
N ASN A 291 8.28 3.93 1.67
CA ASN A 291 8.90 3.89 3.00
C ASN A 291 8.78 2.52 3.66
N ASP A 292 8.44 1.47 2.89
CA ASP A 292 8.35 0.11 3.42
C ASP A 292 9.75 -0.45 3.73
N VAL A 293 10.13 -0.34 5.00
CA VAL A 293 11.47 -0.74 5.50
C VAL A 293 11.80 -2.20 5.19
N GLU A 294 10.82 -3.11 5.26
CA GLU A 294 11.06 -4.53 4.96
C GLU A 294 11.45 -4.70 3.48
N VAL A 295 10.73 -4.04 2.59
CA VAL A 295 10.96 -4.12 1.13
C VAL A 295 12.26 -3.41 0.73
N ILE A 296 12.58 -2.26 1.35
CA ILE A 296 13.87 -1.56 1.12
C ILE A 296 15.03 -2.47 1.51
N VAL A 297 14.95 -3.13 2.67
CA VAL A 297 15.99 -4.05 3.14
C VAL A 297 16.10 -5.28 2.24
N ASP A 298 14.97 -5.88 1.83
CA ASP A 298 14.97 -7.02 0.92
C ASP A 298 15.60 -6.65 -0.45
N ARG A 299 15.36 -5.42 -0.94
CA ARG A 299 15.98 -4.90 -2.16
C ARG A 299 17.49 -4.66 -1.98
N ALA A 300 17.91 -4.12 -0.84
CA ALA A 300 19.33 -3.95 -0.51
C ALA A 300 20.08 -5.30 -0.47
N GLU A 301 19.46 -6.34 0.11
CA GLU A 301 20.02 -7.69 0.09
C GLU A 301 20.11 -8.24 -1.35
N ALA A 302 19.11 -7.99 -2.18
CA ALA A 302 19.13 -8.38 -3.59
C ALA A 302 20.22 -7.65 -4.39
N TYR A 303 20.46 -6.36 -4.13
CA TYR A 303 21.56 -5.59 -4.71
C TYR A 303 22.94 -6.15 -4.31
N ILE A 304 23.11 -6.56 -3.05
CA ILE A 304 24.34 -7.25 -2.60
C ILE A 304 24.56 -8.54 -3.39
N LEU A 305 23.51 -9.36 -3.58
CA LEU A 305 23.59 -10.59 -4.38
C LEU A 305 23.92 -10.31 -5.86
N ASN A 306 23.49 -9.16 -6.35
CA ASN A 306 23.78 -8.69 -7.71
C ASN A 306 25.12 -7.93 -7.83
N GLU A 307 25.92 -7.87 -6.75
CA GLU A 307 27.18 -7.13 -6.65
C GLU A 307 27.06 -5.60 -6.89
N ASP A 308 25.84 -5.06 -6.86
CA ASP A 308 25.59 -3.62 -6.91
C ASP A 308 25.62 -3.02 -5.50
N TYR A 309 26.84 -2.92 -4.95
CA TYR A 309 27.04 -2.48 -3.58
C TYR A 309 26.70 -1.00 -3.34
N GLU A 310 26.74 -0.17 -4.39
CA GLU A 310 26.38 1.26 -4.27
C GLU A 310 24.88 1.41 -4.02
N SER A 311 24.05 0.74 -4.83
CA SER A 311 22.60 0.73 -4.63
C SER A 311 22.21 0.09 -3.28
N ALA A 312 22.90 -0.98 -2.87
CA ALA A 312 22.67 -1.58 -1.56
C ALA A 312 22.95 -0.62 -0.39
N VAL A 313 24.06 0.14 -0.44
CA VAL A 313 24.37 1.15 0.59
C VAL A 313 23.30 2.24 0.62
N ASN A 314 22.84 2.71 -0.54
CA ASN A 314 21.81 3.74 -0.63
C ASN A 314 20.48 3.27 0.01
N ASP A 315 20.03 2.05 -0.29
CA ASP A 315 18.81 1.50 0.30
C ASP A 315 18.94 1.32 1.81
N TYR A 316 20.07 0.79 2.33
CA TYR A 316 20.27 0.69 3.78
C TYR A 316 20.33 2.06 4.47
N GLN A 317 20.89 3.08 3.81
CA GLN A 317 20.85 4.46 4.32
C GLN A 317 19.43 5.01 4.37
N ALA A 318 18.62 4.77 3.34
CA ALA A 318 17.20 5.14 3.34
C ALA A 318 16.46 4.43 4.48
N ALA A 319 16.63 3.12 4.63
CA ALA A 319 16.05 2.34 5.72
C ALA A 319 16.48 2.85 7.11
N THR A 320 17.75 3.26 7.28
CA THR A 320 18.26 3.81 8.54
C THR A 320 17.60 5.15 8.90
N LYS A 321 17.24 5.98 7.92
CA LYS A 321 16.53 7.25 8.17
C LYS A 321 15.10 7.04 8.68
N ILE A 322 14.49 5.91 8.33
CA ILE A 322 13.13 5.56 8.74
C ILE A 322 13.16 4.85 10.10
N ASP A 323 14.10 3.92 10.31
CA ASP A 323 14.28 3.21 11.57
C ASP A 323 15.75 3.30 12.06
N GLU A 324 16.04 4.39 12.77
CA GLU A 324 17.37 4.71 13.27
C GLU A 324 17.90 3.71 14.31
N ASN A 325 17.03 2.94 14.97
CA ASN A 325 17.41 2.09 16.12
C ASN A 325 17.52 0.61 15.75
N SER A 326 17.17 0.24 14.53
CA SER A 326 17.27 -1.13 14.04
C SER A 326 18.73 -1.61 13.94
N ARG A 327 19.10 -2.56 14.81
CA ARG A 327 20.41 -3.23 14.74
C ARG A 327 20.63 -3.97 13.41
N PRO A 328 19.65 -4.75 12.89
CA PRO A 328 19.82 -5.44 11.61
C PRO A 328 20.14 -4.50 10.43
N ILE A 329 19.50 -3.33 10.38
CA ILE A 329 19.74 -2.35 9.30
C ILE A 329 21.17 -1.78 9.39
N LYS A 330 21.63 -1.44 10.60
CA LYS A 330 23.00 -0.94 10.82
C LYS A 330 24.06 -1.99 10.46
N GLU A 331 23.82 -3.24 10.81
CA GLU A 331 24.70 -4.36 10.44
C GLU A 331 24.72 -4.59 8.93
N GLY A 332 23.56 -4.53 8.28
CA GLY A 332 23.41 -4.58 6.82
C GLY A 332 24.16 -3.46 6.11
N LEU A 333 24.00 -2.22 6.59
CA LEU A 333 24.72 -1.04 6.07
C LEU A 333 26.23 -1.22 6.18
N HIS A 334 26.74 -1.62 7.35
CA HIS A 334 28.17 -1.84 7.55
C HIS A 334 28.70 -2.96 6.64
N LYS A 335 27.93 -4.04 6.46
CA LYS A 335 28.25 -5.12 5.50
C LYS A 335 28.33 -4.57 4.07
N ALA A 336 27.33 -3.82 3.62
CA ALA A 336 27.29 -3.24 2.27
C ALA A 336 28.46 -2.27 2.04
N GLN A 337 28.77 -1.39 3.00
CA GLN A 337 29.91 -0.48 2.94
C GLN A 337 31.25 -1.21 2.88
N LYS A 338 31.40 -2.28 3.67
CA LYS A 338 32.60 -3.11 3.63
C LYS A 338 32.77 -3.77 2.25
N LEU A 339 31.71 -4.32 1.68
CA LEU A 339 31.73 -4.94 0.36
C LEU A 339 32.01 -3.90 -0.74
N LEU A 340 31.43 -2.71 -0.66
CA LEU A 340 31.71 -1.60 -1.57
C LEU A 340 33.18 -1.16 -1.50
N LYS A 341 33.73 -1.05 -0.27
CA LYS A 341 35.15 -0.74 -0.11
C LYS A 341 36.03 -1.85 -0.70
N GLN A 342 35.65 -3.11 -0.52
CA GLN A 342 36.36 -4.25 -1.09
C GLN A 342 36.27 -4.30 -2.62
N SER A 343 35.12 -3.95 -3.22
CA SER A 343 34.97 -3.93 -4.68
C SER A 343 35.75 -2.80 -5.33
N LYS A 344 35.94 -1.67 -4.63
CA LYS A 344 36.78 -0.54 -5.07
C LYS A 344 38.27 -0.81 -4.92
N LYS A 345 38.68 -1.77 -4.10
CA LYS A 345 40.09 -2.17 -3.98
C LYS A 345 40.52 -2.91 -5.25
N ARG A 346 41.61 -2.44 -5.86
CA ARG A 346 42.21 -3.09 -7.02
C ARG A 346 42.83 -4.42 -6.62
N ASP A 347 42.45 -5.50 -7.30
CA ASP A 347 43.15 -6.79 -7.19
C ASP A 347 44.29 -6.87 -8.21
N TYR A 348 45.48 -6.40 -7.83
CA TYR A 348 46.64 -6.36 -8.73
C TYR A 348 47.06 -7.75 -9.23
N TYR A 349 46.86 -8.79 -8.41
CA TYR A 349 47.17 -10.17 -8.81
C TYR A 349 46.18 -10.67 -9.86
N LYS A 350 44.89 -10.34 -9.71
CA LYS A 350 43.85 -10.65 -10.70
C LYS A 350 44.05 -9.87 -11.99
N ILE A 351 44.45 -8.60 -11.93
CA ILE A 351 44.75 -7.76 -13.11
C ILE A 351 45.87 -8.37 -13.96
N LEU A 352 46.96 -8.81 -13.32
CA LEU A 352 48.08 -9.47 -14.04
C LEU A 352 47.86 -10.97 -14.28
N ALA A 353 46.75 -11.55 -13.81
CA ALA A 353 46.46 -12.98 -13.87
C ALA A 353 47.59 -13.87 -13.31
N VAL A 354 48.18 -13.45 -12.18
CA VAL A 354 49.26 -14.17 -11.48
C VAL A 354 48.81 -14.60 -10.09
N LYS A 355 49.41 -15.67 -9.55
CA LYS A 355 49.13 -16.12 -8.19
C LYS A 355 49.75 -15.15 -7.17
N ARG A 356 49.19 -15.09 -5.95
CA ARG A 356 49.71 -14.24 -4.86
C ARG A 356 51.17 -14.52 -4.50
N ASN A 357 51.64 -15.74 -4.69
CA ASN A 357 53.04 -16.13 -4.46
C ASN A 357 53.94 -16.00 -5.70
N ALA A 358 53.49 -15.33 -6.77
CA ALA A 358 54.28 -15.18 -7.99
C ALA A 358 55.59 -14.42 -7.74
N SER A 359 56.69 -14.91 -8.31
CA SER A 359 57.98 -14.23 -8.26
C SER A 359 57.97 -12.92 -9.05
N LYS A 360 58.87 -11.98 -8.72
CA LYS A 360 59.04 -10.72 -9.48
C LYS A 360 59.23 -10.95 -10.98
N ARG A 361 59.91 -12.03 -11.36
CA ARG A 361 60.11 -12.42 -12.76
C ARG A 361 58.79 -12.82 -13.44
N GLU A 362 57.91 -13.53 -12.75
CA GLU A 362 56.58 -13.92 -13.26
C GLU A 362 55.65 -12.72 -13.40
N VAL A 363 55.66 -11.81 -12.43
CA VAL A 363 54.93 -10.53 -12.49
C VAL A 363 55.35 -9.72 -13.72
N LEU A 364 56.66 -9.54 -13.94
CA LEU A 364 57.18 -8.81 -15.10
C LEU A 364 56.87 -9.51 -16.43
N LYS A 365 56.89 -10.85 -16.45
CA LYS A 365 56.53 -11.64 -17.64
C LYS A 365 55.05 -11.48 -17.99
N ALA A 366 54.17 -11.54 -16.99
CA ALA A 366 52.74 -11.35 -17.15
C ALA A 366 52.41 -9.92 -17.61
N TYR A 367 53.05 -8.92 -16.99
CA TYR A 367 52.96 -7.52 -17.41
C TYR A 367 53.32 -7.35 -18.88
N ARG A 368 54.49 -7.82 -19.34
CA ARG A 368 54.91 -7.68 -20.76
C ARG A 368 53.89 -8.29 -21.72
N LYS A 369 53.34 -9.45 -21.38
CA LYS A 369 52.33 -10.14 -22.20
C LYS A 369 51.04 -9.33 -22.30
N LEU A 370 50.55 -8.78 -21.19
CA LEU A 370 49.31 -8.01 -21.14
C LEU A 370 49.48 -6.60 -21.72
N ALA A 371 50.60 -5.94 -21.43
CA ALA A 371 50.97 -4.64 -21.99
C ALA A 371 51.08 -4.70 -23.51
N ALA A 372 51.74 -5.74 -24.07
CA ALA A 372 51.80 -5.94 -25.52
C ALA A 372 50.44 -6.25 -26.15
N LYS A 373 49.50 -6.84 -25.39
CA LYS A 373 48.14 -7.14 -25.87
C LYS A 373 47.25 -5.91 -25.88
N TYR A 374 47.29 -5.12 -24.81
CA TYR A 374 46.42 -3.97 -24.59
C TYR A 374 47.09 -2.62 -24.91
N HIS A 375 48.18 -2.62 -25.68
CA HIS A 375 48.80 -1.38 -26.13
C HIS A 375 47.81 -0.62 -27.04
N PRO A 376 47.58 0.69 -26.85
CA PRO A 376 46.59 1.45 -27.64
C PRO A 376 46.82 1.39 -29.15
N ASP A 377 48.08 1.27 -29.59
CA ASP A 377 48.45 1.13 -31.01
C ASP A 377 47.91 -0.15 -31.68
N ASN A 378 47.48 -1.15 -30.90
CA ASN A 378 46.92 -2.38 -31.44
C ASN A 378 45.44 -2.25 -31.85
N PHE A 379 44.77 -1.15 -31.50
CA PHE A 379 43.35 -0.93 -31.74
C PHE A 379 43.17 0.23 -32.72
N GLN A 380 42.29 0.06 -33.71
CA GLN A 380 42.01 1.10 -34.72
C GLN A 380 40.78 1.93 -34.39
N ASP A 381 39.79 1.33 -33.72
CA ASP A 381 38.57 2.00 -33.28
C ASP A 381 38.80 2.84 -32.01
N GLU A 382 38.22 4.03 -31.98
CA GLU A 382 38.44 5.01 -30.90
C GLU A 382 37.79 4.58 -29.57
N ALA A 383 36.67 3.85 -29.61
CA ALA A 383 36.05 3.31 -28.41
C ALA A 383 36.87 2.13 -27.87
N GLU A 384 37.39 1.27 -28.75
CA GLU A 384 38.29 0.18 -28.35
C GLU A 384 39.63 0.68 -27.79
N LYS A 385 40.20 1.74 -28.37
CA LYS A 385 41.42 2.40 -27.85
C LYS A 385 41.22 2.89 -26.42
N LYS A 386 40.11 3.59 -26.14
CA LYS A 386 39.82 4.07 -24.77
C LYS A 386 39.71 2.92 -23.76
N VAL A 387 39.10 1.81 -24.15
CA VAL A 387 39.01 0.60 -23.30
C VAL A 387 40.40 -0.03 -23.11
N ALA A 388 41.22 -0.08 -24.15
CA ALA A 388 42.58 -0.60 -24.09
C ALA A 388 43.49 0.28 -23.22
N GLU A 389 43.41 1.61 -23.33
CA GLU A 389 44.12 2.58 -22.51
C GLU A 389 43.80 2.40 -21.02
N ALA A 390 42.50 2.31 -20.67
CA ALA A 390 42.09 2.08 -19.29
C ALA A 390 42.67 0.77 -18.72
N LYS A 391 42.62 -0.32 -19.50
CA LYS A 391 43.22 -1.60 -19.13
C LYS A 391 44.75 -1.52 -19.01
N PHE A 392 45.41 -0.80 -19.92
CA PHE A 392 46.86 -0.63 -19.91
C PHE A 392 47.32 0.12 -18.66
N LEU A 393 46.59 1.16 -18.25
CA LEU A 393 46.81 1.87 -16.98
C LEU A 393 46.68 0.94 -15.77
N GLU A 394 45.65 0.09 -15.72
CA GLU A 394 45.50 -0.89 -14.64
C GLU A 394 46.63 -1.92 -14.60
N ILE A 395 47.05 -2.41 -15.77
CA ILE A 395 48.18 -3.35 -15.92
C ILE A 395 49.50 -2.70 -15.46
N ALA A 396 49.71 -1.42 -15.78
CA ALA A 396 50.88 -0.67 -15.35
C ALA A 396 50.89 -0.45 -13.83
N ALA A 397 49.75 -0.05 -13.25
CA ALA A 397 49.59 0.10 -11.80
C ALA A 397 49.85 -1.24 -11.07
N ALA A 398 49.32 -2.34 -11.58
CA ALA A 398 49.55 -3.67 -11.02
C ALA A 398 51.02 -4.09 -11.08
N LYS A 399 51.73 -3.77 -12.17
CA LYS A 399 53.18 -3.99 -12.25
C LYS A 399 53.92 -3.14 -11.22
N GLU A 400 53.55 -1.87 -11.06
CA GLU A 400 54.21 -0.97 -10.11
C GLU A 400 54.14 -1.51 -8.69
N VAL A 401 52.96 -1.94 -8.26
CA VAL A 401 52.74 -2.47 -6.90
C VAL A 401 53.41 -3.83 -6.72
N LEU A 402 53.27 -4.76 -7.68
CA LEU A 402 53.71 -6.14 -7.49
C LEU A 402 55.20 -6.39 -7.80
N SER A 403 55.88 -5.47 -8.49
CA SER A 403 57.31 -5.60 -8.81
C SER A 403 58.25 -4.90 -7.82
N ASP A 404 57.70 -4.03 -6.97
CA ASP A 404 58.36 -3.38 -5.84
C ASP A 404 58.08 -4.18 -4.56
N GLU A 405 59.11 -4.57 -3.82
CA GLU A 405 58.96 -5.46 -2.66
C GLU A 405 58.25 -4.77 -1.49
N GLU A 406 58.46 -3.47 -1.30
CA GLU A 406 57.86 -2.69 -0.22
C GLU A 406 56.39 -2.42 -0.51
N LYS A 407 56.06 -1.95 -1.72
CA LYS A 407 54.67 -1.75 -2.15
C LYS A 407 53.88 -3.05 -2.16
N ARG A 408 54.51 -4.16 -2.58
CA ARG A 408 53.88 -5.48 -2.54
C ARG A 408 53.61 -5.93 -1.11
N ALA A 409 54.55 -5.75 -0.18
CA ALA A 409 54.35 -6.09 1.22
C ALA A 409 53.23 -5.24 1.87
N GLN A 410 53.16 -3.94 1.53
CA GLN A 410 52.06 -3.06 1.96
C GLN A 410 50.72 -3.58 1.43
N TYR A 411 50.66 -3.90 0.13
CA TYR A 411 49.47 -4.45 -0.50
C TYR A 411 49.03 -5.80 0.10
N ASP A 412 49.98 -6.71 0.32
CA ASP A 412 49.75 -8.03 0.90
C ASP A 412 49.33 -7.94 2.39
N SER A 413 49.74 -6.88 3.10
CA SER A 413 49.29 -6.58 4.46
C SER A 413 47.91 -5.88 4.52
N GLY A 414 47.28 -5.61 3.37
CA GLY A 414 45.91 -5.11 3.25
C GLY A 414 45.77 -3.60 3.00
N THR A 415 46.90 -2.90 2.86
CA THR A 415 47.01 -1.46 2.57
C THR A 415 47.36 -1.28 1.10
N ASP A 416 46.47 -0.68 0.31
CA ASP A 416 46.76 -0.45 -1.11
C ASP A 416 47.71 0.77 -1.27
N PRO A 417 48.95 0.57 -1.75
CA PRO A 417 49.96 1.62 -1.84
C PRO A 417 49.64 2.69 -2.90
N LEU A 418 48.66 2.43 -3.77
CA LEU A 418 48.16 3.40 -4.75
C LEU A 418 46.76 3.93 -4.38
N ASP A 419 46.27 3.66 -3.17
CA ASP A 419 44.99 4.18 -2.67
C ASP A 419 45.09 5.70 -2.44
N PRO A 420 44.29 6.52 -3.14
CA PRO A 420 44.28 7.98 -2.94
C PRO A 420 43.94 8.40 -1.51
N GLU A 421 43.16 7.61 -0.77
CA GLU A 421 42.77 7.94 0.62
C GLU A 421 43.88 7.62 1.63
N ALA A 422 44.78 6.68 1.32
CA ALA A 422 45.89 6.32 2.20
C ALA A 422 46.99 7.41 2.25
N GLN A 423 47.07 8.28 1.23
CA GLN A 423 48.05 9.38 1.18
C GLN A 423 47.66 10.62 2.02
N GLN A 424 46.43 10.71 2.57
CA GLN A 424 46.03 11.82 3.45
C GLN A 424 46.30 11.56 4.94
N GLY A 425 46.73 10.36 5.34
CA GLY A 425 46.78 9.93 6.75
C GLY A 425 48.17 9.81 7.41
N GLY A 426 49.26 10.24 6.77
CA GLY A 426 50.61 9.98 7.29
C GLY A 426 51.60 11.14 7.06
N HIS A 427 51.64 12.10 7.98
CA HIS A 427 52.79 13.00 8.11
C HIS A 427 53.99 12.23 8.67
N HIS A 428 54.92 11.77 7.83
CA HIS A 428 56.34 11.56 8.16
C HIS A 428 57.17 11.93 6.93
N GLY A 429 57.98 12.99 7.07
CA GLY A 429 58.70 13.61 5.96
C GLY A 429 60.00 12.91 5.59
N HIS A 430 60.32 12.94 4.30
CA HIS A 430 61.68 13.08 3.75
C HIS A 430 61.59 13.78 2.38
N PRO A 431 62.42 14.81 2.10
CA PRO A 431 62.38 15.57 0.85
C PRO A 431 63.46 15.04 -0.11
N PHE A 432 63.07 14.32 -1.17
CA PHE A 432 63.74 14.29 -2.49
C PHE A 432 63.10 13.18 -3.36
N GLY A 433 62.62 13.53 -4.56
CA GLY A 433 62.19 12.57 -5.58
C GLY A 433 60.98 13.04 -6.37
N GLY A 434 61.21 13.73 -7.48
CA GLY A 434 60.14 14.22 -8.37
C GLY A 434 59.32 13.08 -8.97
N GLY A 435 58.00 13.21 -8.93
CA GLY A 435 57.08 12.23 -9.51
C GLY A 435 55.62 12.61 -9.30
N PHE A 436 54.99 13.06 -10.39
CA PHE A 436 53.56 12.91 -10.69
C PHE A 436 52.55 13.31 -9.59
N ASN A 437 52.39 14.61 -9.39
CA ASN A 437 51.20 15.15 -8.72
C ASN A 437 50.33 15.83 -9.78
N GLN A 438 49.40 15.10 -10.39
CA GLN A 438 48.36 15.70 -11.23
C GLN A 438 47.04 15.68 -10.47
N HIS A 439 46.68 16.88 -9.98
CA HIS A 439 45.38 17.24 -9.47
C HIS A 439 44.29 16.80 -10.45
N PHE A 440 43.37 15.98 -9.95
CA PHE A 440 42.14 15.63 -10.65
C PHE A 440 41.17 16.81 -10.52
N GLN A 441 41.26 17.77 -11.44
CA GLN A 441 40.20 18.73 -11.68
C GLN A 441 39.82 18.65 -13.15
N GLY A 442 38.62 18.12 -13.39
CA GLY A 442 38.10 17.87 -14.73
C GLY A 442 38.02 19.14 -15.55
N GLY A 443 38.47 19.06 -16.80
CA GLY A 443 38.30 20.11 -17.78
C GLY A 443 39.41 20.15 -18.82
N ASP A 444 39.07 19.67 -20.01
CA ASP A 444 39.66 20.01 -21.30
C ASP A 444 40.97 19.29 -21.74
N PHE A 445 40.84 18.59 -22.85
CA PHE A 445 41.84 17.69 -23.43
C PHE A 445 42.53 18.41 -24.60
N GLY A 446 43.76 18.86 -24.40
CA GLY A 446 44.52 19.55 -25.44
C GLY A 446 46.00 19.65 -25.14
N GLY A 447 46.78 18.61 -25.46
CA GLY A 447 48.25 18.69 -25.38
C GLY A 447 48.93 17.34 -25.52
N GLY A 448 49.41 17.03 -26.72
CA GLY A 448 50.11 15.78 -27.03
C GLY A 448 51.44 15.63 -26.26
N PHE A 449 51.60 14.49 -25.60
CA PHE A 449 52.87 14.04 -25.03
C PHE A 449 53.64 13.20 -26.06
N LYS A 450 54.83 13.67 -26.46
CA LYS A 450 55.83 12.87 -27.20
C LYS A 450 56.75 12.18 -26.19
N PHE A 451 56.87 10.86 -26.31
CA PHE A 451 57.88 10.09 -25.58
C PHE A 451 59.08 9.78 -26.49
N HIS A 452 60.28 10.11 -26.02
CA HIS A 452 61.53 9.57 -26.54
C HIS A 452 61.94 8.37 -25.70
N PHE A 453 62.24 7.25 -26.35
CA PHE A 453 62.93 6.12 -25.74
C PHE A 453 64.22 5.85 -26.51
N GLY A 454 65.31 5.77 -25.75
CA GLY A 454 66.57 5.14 -26.15
C GLY A 454 66.65 3.72 -25.59
#